data_AF-A0A9D1U2I8-F1
#
_entry.id   AF-A0A9D1U2I8-F1
#
_cell.length_a   1.000
_cell.length_b   1.000
_cell.length_c   1.000
_cell.angle_alpha   90.00
_cell.angle_beta   90.00
_cell.angle_gamma   90.00
#
_symmetry.space_group_name_H-M   'P 1'
#
loop_
_entity.id
_entity.type
_entity.pdbx_description
1 polymer ?
#
loop_
_entity_poly.entity_id
_entity_poly.type
_entity_poly.pdbx_seq_one_letter_code
_entity_poly.pdbx_strand_id
1 'polypeptide(L)' 'MSDKFVIQNLDLYYDKFQALKNINLNLPEKEISAFIG' A
#
# COMPACT_ATOMS: atom_id res chain seq x y z
N MET A 1 -18.72 0.22 5.48
CA MET A 1 -17.70 1.22 5.12
C MET A 1 -17.38 1.08 3.64
N SER A 2 -17.07 2.17 2.94
CA SER A 2 -16.45 2.11 1.61
C SER A 2 -14.94 2.20 1.78
N ASP A 3 -14.19 1.50 0.93
CA ASP A 3 -12.74 1.72 0.81
C ASP A 3 -12.51 3.08 0.14
N LYS A 4 -11.67 3.92 0.74
CA LYS A 4 -11.22 5.21 0.21
C LYS A 4 -10.14 5.00 -0.83
N PHE A 5 -9.21 4.12 -0.52
CA PHE A 5 -8.09 3.76 -1.37
C PHE A 5 -8.00 2.24 -1.48
N VAL A 6 -7.79 1.76 -2.69
CA VAL A 6 -7.52 0.36 -2.98
C VAL A 6 -6.22 0.31 -3.74
N ILE A 7 -5.20 -0.29 -3.12
CA ILE A 7 -3.86 -0.45 -3.67
C ILE A 7 -3.70 -1.93 -3.98
N GLN A 8 -3.34 -2.25 -5.22
CA GLN A 8 -3.19 -3.63 -5.66
C GLN A 8 -1.91 -3.79 -6.45
N ASN A 9 -1.19 -4.88 -6.17
CA ASN A 9 0.03 -5.28 -6.85
C ASN A 9 1.08 -4.16 -6.95
N LEU A 10 1.22 -3.36 -5.88
CA LEU A 10 2.20 -2.28 -5.85
C LEU A 10 3.60 -2.84 -5.62
N ASP A 11 4.46 -2.63 -6.61
CA ASP A 11 5.89 -2.84 -6.53
C ASP A 11 6.62 -1.49 -6.60
N LEU A 12 7.64 -1.30 -5.75
CA LEU A 12 8.51 -0.12 -5.77
C LEU A 12 9.96 -0.57 -5.94
N TYR A 13 10.64 -0.05 -6.95
CA TYR A 13 12.02 -0.38 -7.26
C TYR A 13 12.92 0.86 -7.24
N TYR A 14 14.09 0.72 -6.65
CA TYR A 14 15.26 1.59 -6.84
C TYR A 14 16.26 0.84 -7.72
N ASP A 15 16.28 1.14 -9.02
CA ASP A 15 17.01 0.38 -10.04
C ASP A 15 16.73 -1.13 -9.94
N LYS A 16 17.75 -1.92 -9.56
CA LYS A 16 17.66 -3.38 -9.41
C LYS A 16 17.12 -3.80 -8.04
N PHE A 17 17.06 -2.90 -7.07
CA PHE A 17 16.61 -3.18 -5.72
C PHE A 17 15.10 -2.98 -5.62
N GLN A 18 14.38 -3.99 -5.17
CA GLN A 18 12.94 -3.90 -4.93
C GLN A 18 12.67 -3.50 -3.47
N ALA A 19 12.26 -2.26 -3.25
CA ALA A 19 11.96 -1.73 -1.92
C ALA A 19 10.60 -2.19 -1.39
N LEU A 20 9.57 -2.22 -2.25
CA LEU A 20 8.26 -2.76 -1.91
C LEU A 20 7.89 -3.84 -2.92
N LYS A 21 7.37 -4.97 -2.43
CA LYS A 21 7.02 -6.13 -3.24
C LYS A 21 5.58 -6.55 -3.01
N ASN A 22 4.78 -6.50 -4.08
CA ASN A 22 3.41 -6.96 -4.17
C ASN A 22 2.53 -6.46 -3.01
N ILE A 23 2.58 -5.16 -2.75
CA ILE A 23 1.79 -4.56 -1.69
C ILE A 23 0.33 -4.46 -2.14
N ASN A 24 -0.57 -5.01 -1.32
CA ASN A 24 -2.02 -5.02 -1.52
C ASN A 24 -2.68 -4.50 -0.25
N LEU A 25 -3.44 -3.40 -0.35
CA LEU A 25 -4.03 -2.70 0.79
C LEU A 25 -5.38 -2.10 0.42
N ASN A 26 -6.32 -2.19 1.36
CA ASN A 26 -7.57 -1.45 1.32
C ASN A 26 -7.57 -0.49 2.50
N LEU A 27 -7.70 0.80 2.22
CA LEU A 27 -7.76 1.84 3.24
C LEU A 27 -9.20 2.37 3.31
N PRO A 28 -9.96 2.05 4.38
CA PRO A 28 -11.34 2.50 4.54
C PRO A 28 -11.43 4.01 4.77
N GLU A 29 -12.56 4.60 4.38
CA GLU A 29 -12.81 6.02 4.68
C GLU A 29 -12.83 6.29 6.19
N LYS A 30 -12.24 7.43 6.60
CA LYS A 30 -12.27 7.95 7.98
C LYS A 30 -11.52 7.10 9.02
N GLU A 31 -10.58 6.28 8.59
CA GLU A 31 -9.67 5.56 9.49
C GLU A 31 -8.24 6.11 9.37
N ILE A 32 -7.55 6.17 10.51
CA ILE A 32 -6.13 6.53 10.56
C ILE A 32 -5.33 5.25 10.34
N SER A 33 -4.50 5.24 9.31
CA SER A 33 -3.62 4.12 8.99
C SER A 33 -2.16 4.59 8.99
N ALA A 34 -1.27 3.76 9.52
CA ALA A 34 0.17 4.01 9.52
C ALA A 34 0.92 2.76 9.08
N PHE A 35 1.97 2.96 8.29
CA PHE A 35 2.97 1.92 8.02
C PHE A 35 4.08 2.03 9.05
N ILE A 36 4.41 0.92 9.68
CA ILE A 36 5.48 0.83 10.68
C ILE A 36 6.42 -0.28 10.21
N GLY A 37 7.71 0.02 10.18
CA GLY A 37 8.79 -0.88 9.78
C GLY A 37 9.97 -0.75 10.72
#